data_AF-A0A367A3R4-F1
#
_entry.id   AF-A0A367A3R4-F1
#
_cell.length_a   1.000
_cell.length_b   1.000
_cell.length_c   1.000
_cell.angle_alpha   90.00
_cell.angle_beta   90.00
_cell.angle_gamma   90.00
#
_symmetry.space_group_name_H-M   'P 1'
#
loop_
_entity.id
_entity.type
_entity.pdbx_description
1 polymer ?
#
loop_
_entity_poly.entity_id
_entity_poly.type
_entity_poly.pdbx_seq_one_letter_code
_entity_poly.pdbx_strand_id
1 'polypeptide(L)'
;MTPPVPVRLGGLALLLGLLAGCATAVEGAATATPAVPTPATPGALEELVVPGVPSGLPRVPDRDLSPPAGEKTVQDVAGYADDPDRERAVLEDYGYRYGWERYWGSGSGPLTSVFIHQFATRDGAAAFTEDLARNDAEAYGGVLRDDPPHLPGGCRLLTLDAGHPSSGLAGPAAFSWCAHGVFSVAVTAVAGSVQAATDEVHAVVAAQLERLPPS
;
A
#
# COMPACT_ATOMS: atom_id res chain seq x y z
N MET A 1 55.70 -28.18 30.05
CA MET A 1 56.81 -27.39 29.50
C MET A 1 56.87 -27.66 28.00
N THR A 2 56.81 -26.59 27.22
CA THR A 2 56.60 -26.55 25.77
C THR A 2 57.71 -27.24 24.97
N PRO A 3 57.37 -27.91 23.85
CA PRO A 3 58.26 -27.97 22.69
C PRO A 3 57.71 -27.17 21.50
N PRO A 4 58.58 -26.70 20.59
CA PRO A 4 58.26 -25.74 19.52
C PRO A 4 57.91 -26.44 18.20
N VAL A 5 57.09 -25.82 17.36
CA VAL A 5 56.97 -26.19 15.93
C VAL A 5 56.48 -24.96 15.12
N PRO A 6 56.71 -24.89 13.79
CA PRO A 6 57.49 -23.81 13.17
C PRO A 6 56.66 -23.00 12.16
N VAL A 7 57.21 -21.85 11.78
CA VAL A 7 56.78 -21.07 10.63
C VAL A 7 57.06 -21.86 9.33
N ARG A 8 56.05 -22.00 8.47
CA ARG A 8 56.22 -22.30 7.04
C ARG A 8 55.44 -21.30 6.20
N LEU A 9 56.17 -20.39 5.57
CA LEU A 9 55.77 -19.75 4.31
C LEU A 9 55.88 -20.77 3.18
N GLY A 10 54.90 -20.81 2.27
CA GLY A 10 55.06 -21.52 1.00
C GLY A 10 53.76 -21.84 0.24
N GLY A 11 53.33 -20.89 -0.60
CA GLY A 11 53.01 -21.15 -2.02
C GLY A 11 51.65 -21.71 -2.43
N LEU A 12 51.05 -21.02 -3.42
CA LEU A 12 50.15 -21.52 -4.49
C LEU A 12 48.80 -22.13 -4.06
N ALA A 13 47.64 -21.85 -4.66
CA ALA A 13 47.37 -21.38 -6.00
C ALA A 13 46.02 -20.66 -6.05
N LEU A 14 45.97 -19.61 -6.87
CA LEU A 14 44.76 -18.95 -7.36
C LEU A 14 43.81 -19.98 -7.99
N LEU A 15 42.61 -20.12 -7.44
CA LEU A 15 41.45 -20.72 -8.10
C LEU A 15 40.58 -19.59 -8.65
N LEU A 16 41.04 -18.99 -9.75
CA LEU A 16 40.28 -18.05 -10.58
C LEU A 16 40.08 -18.71 -11.94
N GLY A 17 39.02 -19.51 -12.05
CA GLY A 17 38.72 -20.28 -13.25
C GLY A 17 37.23 -20.52 -13.41
N LEU A 18 36.67 -19.88 -14.44
CA LEU A 18 35.55 -20.35 -15.27
C LEU A 18 34.12 -20.12 -14.74
N LEU A 19 33.71 -18.86 -14.70
CA LEU A 19 32.31 -18.47 -14.99
C LEU A 19 32.26 -17.73 -16.34
N ALA A 20 32.56 -18.45 -17.42
CA ALA A 20 32.25 -18.00 -18.78
C ALA A 20 30.77 -18.28 -19.06
N GLY A 21 29.88 -17.53 -18.38
CA GLY A 21 28.46 -17.52 -18.69
C GLY A 21 28.25 -16.76 -20.00
N CYS A 22 27.56 -17.38 -20.95
CA CYS A 22 27.16 -16.83 -22.24
C CYS A 22 26.22 -15.61 -22.05
N ALA A 23 26.78 -14.45 -21.73
CA ALA A 23 26.07 -13.18 -21.88
C ALA A 23 26.33 -12.68 -23.30
N THR A 24 25.40 -12.90 -24.22
CA THR A 24 25.36 -12.13 -25.46
C THR A 24 25.17 -10.67 -25.09
N ALA A 25 26.21 -9.86 -25.29
CA ALA A 25 26.10 -8.41 -25.14
C ALA A 25 25.03 -7.91 -26.10
N VAL A 26 23.90 -7.46 -25.57
CA VAL A 26 22.91 -6.74 -26.37
C VAL A 26 23.52 -5.39 -26.69
N GLU A 27 23.77 -5.14 -27.98
CA GLU A 27 24.30 -3.88 -28.45
C GLU A 27 23.19 -2.84 -28.37
N GLY A 28 23.17 -2.12 -27.26
CA GLY A 28 22.22 -1.06 -26.96
C GLY A 28 22.67 -0.31 -25.72
N ALA A 29 22.87 1.00 -25.83
CA ALA A 29 23.05 1.82 -24.64
C ALA A 29 21.75 1.75 -23.82
N ALA A 30 21.86 1.41 -22.53
CA ALA A 30 20.72 1.46 -21.62
C ALA A 30 20.26 2.93 -21.51
N THR A 31 19.24 3.29 -22.26
CA THR A 31 18.62 4.61 -22.15
C THR A 31 17.75 4.59 -20.91
N ALA A 32 18.12 5.36 -19.88
CA ALA A 32 17.29 5.52 -18.70
C ALA A 32 15.93 6.12 -19.11
N THR A 33 14.85 5.42 -18.79
CA THR A 33 13.50 5.96 -18.95
C THR A 33 13.38 7.22 -18.08
N PRO A 34 12.84 8.34 -18.60
CA PRO A 34 12.58 9.53 -17.80
C PRO A 34 11.75 9.18 -16.57
N ALA A 35 12.16 9.68 -15.40
CA ALA A 35 11.40 9.48 -14.18
C ALA A 35 9.99 10.09 -14.32
N VAL A 36 8.96 9.31 -14.00
CA VAL A 36 7.60 9.84 -13.91
C VAL A 36 7.57 10.77 -12.69
N PRO A 37 7.24 12.06 -12.87
CA PRO A 37 7.23 12.98 -11.74
C PRO A 37 6.13 12.58 -10.76
N THR A 38 6.44 12.63 -9.47
CA THR A 38 5.42 12.49 -8.43
C THR A 38 4.38 13.61 -8.59
N PRO A 39 3.07 13.31 -8.53
CA PRO A 39 2.03 14.33 -8.49
C PRO A 39 2.34 15.42 -7.48
N ALA A 40 2.06 16.67 -7.88
CA ALA A 40 2.33 17.86 -7.09
C ALA A 40 1.06 18.51 -6.52
N THR A 41 -0.12 18.02 -6.92
CA THR A 41 -1.43 18.51 -6.48
C THR A 41 -2.35 17.35 -6.11
N PRO A 42 -3.33 17.55 -5.20
CA PRO A 42 -4.34 16.54 -4.88
C PRO A 42 -5.11 16.07 -6.10
N GLY A 43 -5.53 16.99 -6.97
CA GLY A 43 -6.25 16.68 -8.21
C GLY A 43 -5.50 15.76 -9.17
N ALA A 44 -4.17 15.80 -9.17
CA ALA A 44 -3.37 14.90 -10.00
C ALA A 44 -3.37 13.44 -9.49
N LEU A 45 -3.81 13.19 -8.24
CA LEU A 45 -4.01 11.83 -7.74
C LEU A 45 -5.24 11.15 -8.35
N GLU A 46 -6.23 11.90 -8.84
CA GLU A 46 -7.43 11.33 -9.46
C GLU A 46 -7.09 10.33 -10.56
N GLU A 47 -6.15 10.72 -11.43
CA GLU A 47 -5.73 9.93 -12.58
C GLU A 47 -4.97 8.67 -12.19
N LEU A 48 -4.44 8.62 -10.96
CA LEU A 48 -3.73 7.47 -10.44
C LEU A 48 -4.66 6.43 -9.84
N VAL A 49 -5.88 6.81 -9.43
CA VAL A 49 -6.84 5.85 -8.87
C VAL A 49 -7.35 4.92 -9.97
N VAL A 50 -7.52 3.63 -9.66
CA VAL A 50 -8.15 2.68 -10.59
C VAL A 50 -9.49 3.22 -11.08
N PRO A 51 -9.83 3.10 -12.38
CA PRO A 51 -11.09 3.65 -12.90
C PRO A 51 -12.30 2.75 -12.59
N GLY A 52 -12.05 1.48 -12.27
CA GLY A 52 -13.05 0.46 -11.98
C GLY A 52 -12.44 -0.65 -11.14
N VAL A 53 -13.31 -1.51 -10.59
CA VAL A 53 -12.92 -2.61 -9.72
C VAL A 53 -13.32 -3.97 -10.35
N PRO A 54 -12.59 -5.07 -10.07
CA PRO A 54 -12.84 -6.38 -10.67
C PRO A 54 -14.25 -6.93 -10.43
N SER A 55 -14.86 -6.63 -9.28
CA SER A 55 -16.25 -6.98 -8.98
C SER A 55 -17.27 -6.36 -9.93
N GLY A 56 -16.88 -5.37 -10.75
CA GLY A 56 -17.77 -4.67 -11.67
C GLY A 56 -18.78 -3.75 -10.96
N LEU A 57 -18.57 -3.47 -9.67
CA LEU A 57 -19.42 -2.55 -8.91
C LEU A 57 -19.43 -1.17 -9.58
N PRO A 58 -20.60 -0.50 -9.65
CA PRO A 58 -20.68 0.82 -10.24
C PRO A 58 -19.95 1.83 -9.36
N ARG A 59 -19.27 2.79 -9.99
CA ARG A 59 -18.65 3.91 -9.26
C ARG A 59 -19.74 4.72 -8.54
N VAL A 60 -19.52 4.99 -7.26
CA VAL A 60 -20.31 5.95 -6.50
C VAL A 60 -19.79 7.36 -6.80
N PRO A 61 -20.63 8.33 -7.20
CA PRO A 61 -20.16 9.70 -7.39
C PRO A 61 -19.61 10.29 -6.10
N ASP A 62 -18.43 10.89 -6.16
CA ASP A 62 -17.68 11.33 -4.98
C ASP A 62 -18.49 12.30 -4.09
N ARG A 63 -19.32 13.14 -4.70
CA ARG A 63 -20.21 14.12 -4.04
C ARG A 63 -21.44 13.50 -3.35
N ASP A 64 -21.79 12.26 -3.68
CA ASP A 64 -22.96 11.57 -3.14
C ASP A 64 -22.62 10.86 -1.80
N LEU A 65 -21.34 10.89 -1.39
CA LEU A 65 -20.84 10.37 -0.13
C LEU A 65 -20.84 11.46 0.95
N SER A 66 -20.95 11.04 2.22
CA SER A 66 -20.91 11.93 3.38
C SER A 66 -19.97 11.35 4.43
N PRO A 67 -18.77 11.94 4.63
CA PRO A 67 -18.22 13.09 3.91
C PRO A 67 -17.95 12.78 2.42
N PRO A 68 -17.88 13.79 1.54
CA PRO A 68 -17.57 13.57 0.12
C PRO A 68 -16.22 12.87 -0.07
N ALA A 69 -16.13 11.96 -1.03
CA ALA A 69 -14.85 11.39 -1.46
C ALA A 69 -14.10 12.37 -2.39
N GLY A 70 -13.11 11.89 -3.14
CA GLY A 70 -12.28 12.72 -4.01
C GLY A 70 -11.03 13.23 -3.29
N GLU A 71 -10.61 14.45 -3.60
CA GLU A 71 -9.44 15.10 -2.98
C GLU A 71 -9.55 15.14 -1.45
N LYS A 72 -8.42 14.90 -0.77
CA LYS A 72 -8.30 14.97 0.69
C LYS A 72 -7.15 15.87 1.09
N THR A 73 -7.46 16.94 1.79
CA THR A 73 -6.50 17.75 2.53
C THR A 73 -6.13 17.07 3.85
N VAL A 74 -5.15 17.63 4.57
CA VAL A 74 -4.84 17.17 5.93
C VAL A 74 -6.02 17.38 6.89
N GLN A 75 -6.79 18.46 6.70
CA GLN A 75 -7.97 18.74 7.52
C GLN A 75 -9.08 17.70 7.29
N ASP A 76 -9.26 17.25 6.05
CA ASP A 76 -10.26 16.24 5.72
C ASP A 76 -9.95 14.90 6.39
N VAL A 77 -8.68 14.45 6.31
CA VAL A 77 -8.24 13.18 6.93
C VAL A 77 -8.24 13.28 8.45
N ALA A 78 -7.72 14.37 9.01
CA ALA A 78 -7.73 14.59 10.45
C ALA A 78 -9.15 14.66 11.02
N GLY A 79 -10.11 15.14 10.23
CA GLY A 79 -11.52 15.21 10.60
C GLY A 79 -12.20 13.86 10.83
N TYR A 80 -11.58 12.74 10.47
CA TYR A 80 -12.08 11.40 10.79
C TYR A 80 -11.79 10.96 12.22
N ALA A 81 -10.84 11.60 12.90
CA ALA A 81 -10.47 11.26 14.27
C ALA A 81 -11.38 11.96 15.30
N ASP A 82 -11.46 11.37 16.49
CA ASP A 82 -12.17 11.98 17.63
C ASP A 82 -11.50 13.29 18.10
N ASP A 83 -10.19 13.44 17.89
CA ASP A 83 -9.41 14.65 18.15
C ASP A 83 -8.68 15.11 16.86
N PRO A 84 -9.34 15.92 16.00
CA PRO A 84 -8.76 16.34 14.72
C PRO A 84 -7.51 17.21 14.85
N ASP A 85 -7.37 17.98 15.93
CA ASP A 85 -6.18 18.83 16.12
C ASP A 85 -4.95 17.98 16.43
N ARG A 86 -5.12 16.95 17.27
CA ARG A 86 -4.08 15.96 17.53
C ARG A 86 -3.76 15.16 16.27
N GLU A 87 -4.78 14.68 15.55
CA GLU A 87 -4.57 13.87 14.35
C GLU A 87 -3.85 14.66 13.25
N ARG A 88 -4.17 15.95 13.08
CA ARG A 88 -3.45 16.82 12.16
C ARG A 88 -1.96 16.91 12.51
N ALA A 89 -1.62 17.05 13.79
CA ALA A 89 -0.21 17.09 14.23
C ALA A 89 0.51 15.76 13.91
N VAL A 90 -0.15 14.62 14.12
CA VAL A 90 0.39 13.30 13.77
C VAL A 90 0.60 13.15 12.25
N LEU A 91 -0.35 13.59 11.43
CA LEU A 91 -0.22 13.58 9.97
C LEU A 91 0.92 14.49 9.49
N GLU A 92 1.10 15.66 10.12
CA GLU A 92 2.22 16.56 9.86
C GLU A 92 3.57 15.90 10.18
N ASP A 93 3.65 15.15 11.29
CA ASP A 93 4.86 14.41 11.69
C ASP A 93 5.22 13.29 10.68
N TYR A 94 4.22 12.61 10.09
CA TYR A 94 4.44 11.70 8.97
C TYR A 94 4.82 12.41 7.67
N GLY A 95 4.68 13.73 7.60
CA GLY A 95 4.89 14.50 6.37
C GLY A 95 3.77 14.30 5.36
N TYR A 96 2.53 14.09 5.81
CA TYR A 96 1.34 14.01 4.95
C TYR A 96 1.23 15.24 4.05
N ARG A 97 0.89 15.04 2.77
CA ARG A 97 0.66 16.14 1.82
C ARG A 97 -0.81 16.28 1.47
N TYR A 98 -1.38 15.23 0.89
CA TYR A 98 -2.77 15.15 0.44
C TYR A 98 -3.08 13.72 0.04
N GLY A 99 -4.37 13.45 -0.19
CA GLY A 99 -4.84 12.15 -0.61
C GLY A 99 -6.00 12.22 -1.58
N TRP A 100 -6.47 11.04 -1.98
CA TRP A 100 -7.65 10.85 -2.78
C TRP A 100 -8.40 9.60 -2.31
N GLU A 101 -9.73 9.68 -2.26
CA GLU A 101 -10.60 8.54 -1.96
C GLU A 101 -11.58 8.27 -3.11
N ARG A 102 -11.85 6.99 -3.37
CA ARG A 102 -12.86 6.57 -4.35
C ARG A 102 -13.57 5.30 -3.92
N TYR A 103 -14.85 5.19 -4.31
CA TYR A 103 -15.73 4.12 -3.91
C TYR A 103 -16.52 3.53 -5.09
N TRP A 104 -16.77 2.23 -5.02
CA TRP A 104 -17.63 1.46 -5.91
C TRP A 104 -18.60 0.65 -5.08
N GLY A 105 -19.87 0.63 -5.44
CA GLY A 105 -20.88 -0.07 -4.66
C GLY A 105 -22.30 0.40 -4.96
N SER A 106 -23.25 -0.18 -4.25
CA SER A 106 -24.67 0.19 -4.38
C SER A 106 -25.39 0.10 -3.04
N GLY A 107 -25.92 1.23 -2.56
CA GLY A 107 -26.68 1.29 -1.32
C GLY A 107 -25.87 0.79 -0.12
N SER A 108 -26.47 -0.08 0.70
CA SER A 108 -25.83 -0.75 1.84
C SER A 108 -25.20 -2.11 1.48
N GLY A 109 -25.03 -2.41 0.19
CA GLY A 109 -24.56 -3.69 -0.33
C GLY A 109 -23.03 -3.83 -0.35
N PRO A 110 -22.49 -4.68 -1.24
CA PRO A 110 -21.06 -4.78 -1.47
C PRO A 110 -20.44 -3.42 -1.78
N LEU A 111 -19.22 -3.23 -1.28
CA LEU A 111 -18.48 -1.98 -1.36
C LEU A 111 -17.02 -2.31 -1.67
N THR A 112 -16.40 -1.52 -2.53
CA THR A 112 -14.95 -1.46 -2.66
C THR A 112 -14.53 -0.01 -2.56
N SER A 113 -13.48 0.28 -1.80
CA SER A 113 -12.89 1.62 -1.71
C SER A 113 -11.39 1.58 -1.88
N VAL A 114 -10.84 2.65 -2.46
CA VAL A 114 -9.41 2.84 -2.65
C VAL A 114 -9.03 4.23 -2.17
N PHE A 115 -8.12 4.29 -1.21
CA PHE A 115 -7.54 5.53 -0.71
C PHE A 115 -6.06 5.56 -1.09
N ILE A 116 -5.61 6.71 -1.57
CA ILE A 116 -4.20 6.98 -1.86
C ILE A 116 -3.81 8.21 -1.07
N HIS A 117 -2.78 8.09 -0.24
CA HIS A 117 -2.21 9.21 0.51
C HIS A 117 -0.77 9.43 0.07
N GLN A 118 -0.39 10.67 -0.20
CA GLN A 118 0.97 11.05 -0.57
C GLN A 118 1.68 11.73 0.61
N PHE A 119 2.93 11.35 0.81
CA PHE A 119 3.79 11.85 1.87
C PHE A 119 5.02 12.56 1.31
N ALA A 120 5.74 13.28 2.18
CA ALA A 120 7.00 13.91 1.85
C ALA A 120 8.14 12.90 1.70
N THR A 121 8.09 11.77 2.41
CA THR A 121 9.15 10.76 2.43
C THR A 121 8.57 9.35 2.36
N ARG A 122 9.39 8.41 1.91
CA ARG A 122 9.06 6.97 1.93
C ARG A 122 8.84 6.46 3.35
N ASP A 123 9.68 6.88 4.29
CA ASP A 123 9.61 6.45 5.68
C ASP A 123 8.32 6.94 6.35
N GLY A 124 7.89 8.18 6.05
CA GLY A 124 6.62 8.73 6.52
C GLY A 124 5.41 7.95 6.00
N ALA A 125 5.41 7.62 4.70
CA ALA A 125 4.37 6.78 4.11
C ALA A 125 4.33 5.38 4.73
N ALA A 126 5.50 4.76 4.93
CA ALA A 126 5.60 3.42 5.52
C ALA A 126 5.10 3.39 6.97
N ALA A 127 5.53 4.36 7.79
CA ALA A 127 5.11 4.46 9.19
C ALA A 127 3.60 4.72 9.31
N PHE A 128 3.05 5.66 8.52
CA PHE A 128 1.61 5.89 8.48
C PHE A 128 0.83 4.64 8.08
N THR A 129 1.28 3.93 7.03
CA THR A 129 0.62 2.71 6.53
C THR A 129 0.56 1.64 7.62
N GLU A 130 1.67 1.46 8.34
CA GLU A 130 1.79 0.49 9.42
C GLU A 130 0.89 0.83 10.61
N ASP A 131 0.93 2.08 11.07
CA ASP A 131 0.14 2.54 12.20
C ASP A 131 -1.36 2.49 11.89
N LEU A 132 -1.76 2.90 10.68
CA LEU A 132 -3.14 2.81 10.24
C LEU A 132 -3.67 1.37 10.23
N ALA A 133 -2.89 0.43 9.68
CA ALA A 133 -3.28 -0.98 9.65
C ALA A 133 -3.47 -1.57 11.08
N ARG A 134 -2.61 -1.17 12.03
CA ARG A 134 -2.77 -1.59 13.44
C ARG A 134 -3.99 -0.95 14.08
N ASN A 135 -4.19 0.35 13.90
CA ASN A 135 -5.33 1.06 14.48
C ASN A 135 -6.66 0.50 13.95
N ASP A 136 -6.76 0.23 12.65
CA ASP A 136 -7.97 -0.35 12.06
C ASP A 136 -8.19 -1.80 12.52
N ALA A 137 -7.13 -2.59 12.71
CA ALA A 137 -7.25 -3.93 13.27
C ALA A 137 -7.77 -3.91 14.72
N GLU A 138 -7.30 -2.96 15.54
CA GLU A 138 -7.81 -2.74 16.89
C GLU A 138 -9.27 -2.27 16.89
N ALA A 139 -9.60 -1.32 16.00
CA ALA A 139 -10.93 -0.72 15.91
C ALA A 139 -12.01 -1.72 15.43
N TYR A 140 -11.68 -2.59 14.48
CA TYR A 140 -12.63 -3.55 13.91
C TYR A 140 -12.57 -4.95 14.55
N GLY A 141 -11.51 -5.27 15.30
CA GLY A 141 -11.36 -6.55 15.99
C GLY A 141 -11.14 -7.75 15.07
N GLY A 142 -10.52 -7.54 13.90
CA GLY A 142 -10.27 -8.58 12.90
C GLY A 142 -8.93 -9.32 13.04
N VAL A 143 -8.63 -10.17 12.07
CA VAL A 143 -7.33 -10.85 11.97
C VAL A 143 -6.41 -10.08 11.04
N LEU A 144 -5.42 -9.39 11.62
CA LEU A 144 -4.37 -8.70 10.87
C LEU A 144 -3.21 -9.66 10.55
N ARG A 145 -2.73 -9.61 9.30
CA ARG A 145 -1.55 -10.34 8.84
C ARG A 145 -0.55 -9.37 8.23
N ASP A 146 0.69 -9.42 8.72
CA ASP A 146 1.84 -8.79 8.09
C ASP A 146 2.36 -9.66 6.93
N ASP A 147 2.84 -9.01 5.87
CA ASP A 147 3.38 -9.65 4.66
C ASP A 147 2.50 -10.82 4.13
N PRO A 148 1.20 -10.57 3.89
CA PRO A 148 0.28 -11.61 3.47
C PRO A 148 0.67 -12.15 2.08
N PRO A 149 0.45 -13.45 1.83
CA PRO A 149 0.74 -14.03 0.52
C PRO A 149 -0.09 -13.33 -0.56
N HIS A 150 0.49 -13.19 -1.76
CA HIS A 150 -0.13 -12.55 -2.93
C HIS A 150 -0.22 -11.02 -2.90
N LEU A 151 0.23 -10.36 -1.83
CA LEU A 151 0.48 -8.92 -1.81
C LEU A 151 2.00 -8.64 -1.81
N PRO A 152 2.43 -7.45 -2.27
CA PRO A 152 3.83 -7.03 -2.17
C PRO A 152 4.33 -6.99 -0.71
N GLY A 153 5.65 -7.12 -0.54
CA GLY A 153 6.27 -6.99 0.78
C GLY A 153 6.04 -5.62 1.40
N GLY A 154 5.80 -5.58 2.70
CA GLY A 154 5.43 -4.38 3.45
C GLY A 154 3.92 -4.06 3.42
N CYS A 155 3.11 -4.87 2.74
CA CYS A 155 1.66 -4.80 2.83
C CYS A 155 1.14 -5.52 4.08
N ARG A 156 -0.05 -5.11 4.52
CA ARG A 156 -0.80 -5.74 5.62
C ARG A 156 -2.21 -6.05 5.17
N LEU A 157 -2.78 -7.16 5.62
CA LEU A 157 -4.15 -7.58 5.30
C LEU A 157 -4.94 -7.85 6.58
N LEU A 158 -6.07 -7.15 6.75
CA LEU A 158 -7.06 -7.41 7.80
C LEU A 158 -8.27 -8.10 7.19
N THR A 159 -8.78 -9.15 7.84
CA THR A 159 -10.02 -9.82 7.45
C THR A 159 -11.06 -9.81 8.58
N LEU A 160 -12.33 -9.63 8.23
CA LEU A 160 -13.49 -9.63 9.13
C LEU A 160 -14.55 -10.64 8.65
N ASP A 161 -14.89 -11.62 9.48
CA ASP A 161 -15.84 -12.69 9.11
C ASP A 161 -17.31 -12.23 9.08
N ALA A 162 -17.72 -11.33 9.97
CA ALA A 162 -19.13 -10.97 10.16
C ALA A 162 -19.45 -9.49 9.85
N GLY A 163 -18.48 -8.72 9.34
CA GLY A 163 -18.58 -7.27 9.23
C GLY A 163 -18.47 -6.55 10.58
N HIS A 164 -18.80 -5.26 10.59
CA HIS A 164 -18.75 -4.37 11.76
C HIS A 164 -19.84 -3.29 11.60
N PRO A 165 -21.12 -3.59 11.92
CA PRO A 165 -22.25 -2.73 11.58
C PRO A 165 -22.20 -1.33 12.20
N SER A 166 -21.63 -1.18 13.40
CA SER A 166 -21.42 0.11 14.05
C SER A 166 -20.49 1.04 13.26
N SER A 167 -19.67 0.48 12.37
CA SER A 167 -18.80 1.20 11.43
C SER A 167 -19.29 1.13 9.99
N GLY A 168 -20.53 0.70 9.75
CA GLY A 168 -21.12 0.63 8.41
C GLY A 168 -20.69 -0.56 7.55
N LEU A 169 -19.91 -1.50 8.09
CA LEU A 169 -19.50 -2.71 7.37
C LEU A 169 -20.60 -3.78 7.49
N ALA A 170 -21.45 -3.88 6.46
CA ALA A 170 -22.67 -4.70 6.48
C ALA A 170 -22.44 -6.22 6.35
N GLY A 171 -21.21 -6.67 6.10
CA GLY A 171 -20.89 -8.08 5.92
C GLY A 171 -19.39 -8.37 5.93
N PRO A 172 -18.99 -9.60 5.58
CA PRO A 172 -17.59 -10.01 5.51
C PRO A 172 -16.73 -9.01 4.74
N ALA A 173 -15.55 -8.70 5.25
CA ALA A 173 -14.70 -7.66 4.68
C ALA A 173 -13.21 -8.03 4.71
N ALA A 174 -12.46 -7.39 3.82
CA ALA A 174 -11.01 -7.42 3.78
C ALA A 174 -10.47 -6.01 3.56
N PHE A 175 -9.32 -5.72 4.14
CA PHE A 175 -8.63 -4.44 4.04
C PHE A 175 -7.16 -4.70 3.78
N SER A 176 -6.55 -3.95 2.87
CA SER A 176 -5.11 -3.97 2.67
C SER A 176 -4.53 -2.58 2.79
N TRP A 177 -3.36 -2.47 3.42
CA TRP A 177 -2.56 -1.25 3.48
C TRP A 177 -1.16 -1.56 2.95
N CYS A 178 -0.73 -0.81 1.93
CA CYS A 178 0.54 -1.01 1.24
C CYS A 178 1.28 0.33 1.09
N ALA A 179 2.53 0.36 1.56
CA ALA A 179 3.43 1.47 1.28
C ALA A 179 4.13 1.26 -0.07
N HIS A 180 4.13 2.28 -0.93
CA HIS A 180 4.78 2.25 -2.24
C HIS A 180 5.46 3.59 -2.52
N GLY A 181 6.78 3.66 -2.37
CA GLY A 181 7.51 4.91 -2.49
C GLY A 181 7.02 5.91 -1.45
N VAL A 182 6.56 7.08 -1.90
CA VAL A 182 5.97 8.12 -1.02
C VAL A 182 4.46 7.99 -0.84
N PHE A 183 3.87 6.86 -1.23
CA PHE A 183 2.43 6.64 -1.14
C PHE A 183 2.07 5.59 -0.08
N SER A 184 0.96 5.82 0.61
CA SER A 184 0.19 4.79 1.31
C SER A 184 -1.06 4.49 0.50
N VAL A 185 -1.30 3.23 0.18
CA VAL A 185 -2.50 2.74 -0.50
C VAL A 185 -3.31 1.91 0.46
N ALA A 186 -4.56 2.30 0.72
CA ALA A 186 -5.52 1.51 1.46
C ALA A 186 -6.64 1.03 0.53
N VAL A 187 -6.95 -0.26 0.57
CA VAL A 187 -8.03 -0.86 -0.21
C VAL A 187 -8.94 -1.64 0.71
N THR A 188 -10.23 -1.39 0.64
CA THR A 188 -11.26 -2.12 1.41
C THR A 188 -12.22 -2.79 0.45
N ALA A 189 -12.63 -4.02 0.75
CA ALA A 189 -13.75 -4.67 0.09
C ALA A 189 -14.70 -5.30 1.12
N VAL A 190 -16.01 -5.11 0.91
CA VAL A 190 -17.10 -5.79 1.63
C VAL A 190 -17.84 -6.67 0.63
N ALA A 191 -17.96 -7.95 0.94
CA ALA A 191 -18.53 -8.95 0.03
C ALA A 191 -19.34 -10.02 0.77
N GLY A 192 -19.89 -10.99 0.04
CA GLY A 192 -20.67 -12.09 0.62
C GLY A 192 -19.84 -13.14 1.39
N SER A 193 -18.51 -13.05 1.35
CA SER A 193 -17.59 -13.92 2.10
C SER A 193 -16.22 -13.26 2.25
N VAL A 194 -15.44 -13.66 3.25
CA VAL A 194 -14.05 -13.18 3.42
C VAL A 194 -13.17 -13.53 2.21
N GLN A 195 -13.37 -14.71 1.61
CA GLN A 195 -12.64 -15.10 0.41
C GLN A 195 -12.90 -14.13 -0.74
N ALA A 196 -14.17 -13.83 -1.04
CA ALA A 196 -14.51 -12.89 -2.11
C ALA A 196 -14.00 -11.47 -1.84
N ALA A 197 -14.04 -11.01 -0.58
CA ALA A 197 -13.48 -9.71 -0.21
C ALA A 197 -11.95 -9.68 -0.37
N THR A 198 -11.27 -10.75 0.04
CA THR A 198 -9.81 -10.89 -0.06
C THR A 198 -9.35 -10.92 -1.53
N ASP A 199 -10.04 -11.69 -2.37
CA ASP A 199 -9.74 -11.78 -3.80
C ASP A 199 -9.91 -10.42 -4.50
N GLU A 200 -10.98 -9.68 -4.14
CA GLU A 200 -11.20 -8.31 -4.64
C GLU A 200 -10.07 -7.38 -4.20
N VAL A 201 -9.71 -7.38 -2.90
CA VAL A 201 -8.61 -6.55 -2.37
C VAL A 201 -7.30 -6.86 -3.08
N HIS A 202 -6.94 -8.13 -3.26
CA HIS A 202 -5.71 -8.51 -3.95
C HIS A 202 -5.65 -7.97 -5.38
N ALA A 203 -6.73 -8.16 -6.14
CA ALA A 203 -6.80 -7.71 -7.52
C ALA A 203 -6.79 -6.18 -7.64
N VAL A 204 -7.49 -5.47 -6.75
CA VAL A 204 -7.51 -4.00 -6.72
C VAL A 204 -6.16 -3.43 -6.28
N VAL A 205 -5.50 -4.00 -5.26
CA VAL A 205 -4.15 -3.57 -4.85
C VAL A 205 -3.16 -3.73 -5.99
N ALA A 206 -3.15 -4.87 -6.69
CA ALA A 206 -2.28 -5.08 -7.83
C ALA A 206 -2.51 -4.02 -8.93
N ALA A 207 -3.77 -3.83 -9.33
CA ALA A 207 -4.15 -2.83 -10.33
C ALA A 207 -3.83 -1.38 -9.88
N GLN A 208 -3.97 -1.08 -8.59
CA GLN A 208 -3.70 0.25 -8.05
C GLN A 208 -2.20 0.55 -8.00
N LEU A 209 -1.37 -0.40 -7.60
CA LEU A 209 0.08 -0.21 -7.52
C LEU A 209 0.71 -0.05 -8.91
N GLU A 210 0.20 -0.72 -9.94
CA GLU A 210 0.63 -0.55 -11.33
C GLU A 210 0.41 0.88 -11.88
N ARG A 211 -0.51 1.65 -11.27
CA ARG A 211 -0.80 3.03 -11.67
C ARG A 211 0.10 4.06 -10.98
N LEU A 212 0.77 3.69 -9.89
CA LEU A 212 1.62 4.61 -9.15
C LEU A 212 2.99 4.77 -9.83
N PRO A 213 3.64 5.94 -9.67
CA PRO A 213 5.04 6.10 -10.05
C PRO A 213 5.92 5.00 -9.44
N PRO A 214 6.98 4.55 -10.12
CA PRO A 214 7.92 3.57 -9.58
C PRO A 214 8.55 4.03 -8.25
N SER A 215 8.83 3.08 -7.35
CA SER A 215 9.36 3.31 -6.00
C SER A 215 10.80 2.83 -5.77
#